data_AF-A0A6A3GBU8-F1
#
_entry.id   AF-A0A6A3GBU8-F1
#
_cell.length_a   1.000
_cell.length_b   1.000
_cell.length_c   1.000
_cell.angle_alpha   90.00
_cell.angle_beta   90.00
_cell.angle_gamma   90.00
#
_symmetry.space_group_name_H-M   'P 1'
#
loop_
_entity.id
_entity.type
_entity.pdbx_description
1 polymer ?
#
loop_
_entity_poly.entity_id
_entity_poly.type
_entity_poly.pdbx_seq_one_letter_code
_entity_poly.pdbx_strand_id
1 'polypeptide(L)'
;HLDGDLLCYNIDKFDAPRVVVPDDDDLRARIIHEFHDSPMGAHLGREKTFAAVSRDFFWPHMYKWVRKWVRTCEICQRVKPSKSSQAPLRPLPIATEAWRSVSMDFIFGLPPDAEGRSGVLVFVDRFTKMVHLIPVRDTVTAAETAAHFIDCVFRHQGLPDSIVSDRDPRFPSAFWSSLFQLLGTKLSMSTAAHPETDGQTERVNRVLEDVLRSYATSFASWSSFLPLAEFALNNAEHASTGLTPFFANNARHPRVPALIAVGHPTAPRGSTLGGDEDGVNDMTSAAHEDVTLNAVTRSKTKKALATP
;
A
#
# COMPACT_ATOMS: atom_id res chain seq x y z
N HIS A 1 20.49 15.37 17.79
CA HIS A 1 21.91 15.31 17.41
C HIS A 1 22.03 15.78 15.97
N LEU A 2 23.23 16.16 15.51
CA LEU A 2 23.44 16.50 14.10
C LEU A 2 23.85 15.25 13.33
N ASP A 3 23.34 15.11 12.12
CA ASP A 3 23.66 14.06 11.18
C ASP A 3 23.90 14.70 9.80
N GLY A 4 25.17 14.89 9.46
CA GLY A 4 25.56 15.83 8.41
C GLY A 4 25.05 17.25 8.73
N ASP A 5 24.35 17.85 7.77
CA ASP A 5 23.77 19.20 7.89
C ASP A 5 22.36 19.22 8.53
N LEU A 6 21.86 18.06 8.97
CA LEU A 6 20.51 17.93 9.50
C LEU A 6 20.48 17.79 11.01
N LEU A 7 19.50 18.45 11.63
CA LEU A 7 19.16 18.23 13.03
C LEU A 7 18.21 17.05 13.15
N CYS A 8 18.62 16.02 13.88
CA CYS A 8 17.84 14.81 14.13
C CYS A 8 17.36 14.72 15.59
N TYR A 9 16.14 14.23 15.78
CA TYR A 9 15.48 13.98 17.05
C TYR A 9 15.18 12.49 17.22
N ASN A 10 15.55 11.94 18.38
CA ASN A 10 15.25 10.57 18.78
C ASN A 10 14.76 10.63 20.23
N ILE A 11 13.76 9.82 20.58
CA ILE A 11 13.27 9.75 21.97
C ILE A 11 14.27 8.97 22.82
N ASP A 12 14.81 7.89 22.26
CA ASP A 12 15.89 7.10 22.86
C ASP A 12 16.96 6.67 21.82
N LYS A 13 17.91 5.83 22.24
CA LYS A 13 19.01 5.35 21.38
C LYS A 13 18.59 4.28 20.37
N PHE A 14 17.44 3.65 20.55
CA PHE A 14 16.94 2.57 19.70
C PHE A 14 15.94 3.07 18.65
N ASP A 15 15.36 4.24 18.89
CA ASP A 15 14.50 4.94 17.94
C ASP A 15 15.24 5.37 16.67
N ALA A 16 14.55 5.21 15.55
CA ALA A 16 14.99 5.78 14.28
C ALA A 16 15.05 7.32 14.39
N PRO A 17 16.14 7.96 13.90
CA PRO A 17 16.26 9.41 13.92
C PRO A 17 15.22 10.07 13.03
N ARG A 18 14.57 11.12 13.56
CA ARG A 18 13.58 11.94 12.86
C ARG A 18 14.18 13.29 12.54
N VAL A 19 13.98 13.77 11.33
CA VAL A 19 14.49 15.07 10.90
C VAL A 19 13.67 16.18 11.54
N VAL A 20 14.35 17.07 12.25
CA VAL A 20 13.74 18.23 12.90
C VAL A 20 13.45 19.27 11.83
N VAL A 21 12.17 19.59 11.66
CA VAL A 21 11.71 20.61 10.72
C VAL A 21 11.80 21.98 11.38
N PRO A 22 12.48 22.96 10.77
CA PRO A 22 12.55 24.34 11.26
C PRO A 22 11.17 24.98 11.51
N ASP A 23 11.18 26.13 12.18
CA ASP A 23 9.99 26.98 12.35
C ASP A 23 9.64 27.74 11.06
N ASP A 24 9.37 26.95 10.01
CA ASP A 24 8.98 27.40 8.68
C ASP A 24 7.62 26.76 8.34
N ASP A 25 6.60 27.60 8.34
CA ASP A 25 5.21 27.20 8.11
C ASP A 25 4.98 26.67 6.69
N ASP A 26 5.68 27.22 5.69
CA ASP A 26 5.58 26.79 4.28
C ASP A 26 6.23 25.42 4.08
N LEU A 27 7.37 25.17 4.72
CA LEU A 27 8.01 23.85 4.71
C LEU A 27 7.13 22.81 5.40
N ARG A 28 6.59 23.11 6.59
CA ARG A 28 5.68 22.22 7.31
C ARG A 28 4.41 21.93 6.49
N ALA A 29 3.83 22.94 5.85
CA ALA A 29 2.68 22.79 4.97
C ALA A 29 2.99 21.87 3.78
N ARG A 30 4.14 22.05 3.11
CA ARG A 30 4.57 21.19 2.00
C ARG A 30 4.76 19.73 2.42
N ILE A 31 5.34 19.50 3.60
CA ILE A 31 5.46 18.15 4.15
C ILE A 31 4.08 17.55 4.38
N ILE A 32 3.17 18.25 5.07
CA ILE A 32 1.83 17.68 5.33
C ILE A 32 1.07 17.42 4.02
N HIS A 33 1.17 18.33 3.04
CA HIS A 33 0.58 18.16 1.71
C HIS A 33 1.09 16.88 1.03
N GLU A 34 2.40 16.63 1.06
CA GLU A 34 2.99 15.43 0.46
C GLU A 34 2.46 14.13 1.07
N PHE A 35 2.17 14.12 2.38
CA PHE A 35 1.66 12.94 3.09
C PHE A 35 0.13 12.87 3.18
N HIS A 36 -0.60 13.89 2.75
CA HIS A 36 -2.06 13.92 2.80
C HIS A 36 -2.71 14.09 1.43
N ASP A 37 -2.40 15.18 0.72
CA ASP A 37 -3.09 15.61 -0.49
C ASP A 37 -2.49 15.00 -1.76
N SER A 38 -1.21 14.61 -1.71
CA SER A 38 -0.59 13.94 -2.84
C SER A 38 -1.29 12.59 -3.16
N PRO A 39 -1.17 12.09 -4.40
CA PRO A 39 -1.60 10.73 -4.72
C PRO A 39 -0.92 9.63 -3.89
N MET A 40 0.16 9.91 -3.15
CA MET A 40 0.78 8.96 -2.22
C MET A 40 0.24 9.12 -0.78
N GLY A 41 -0.32 10.29 -0.44
CA GLY A 41 -0.95 10.57 0.85
C GLY A 41 -2.42 10.10 0.94
N ALA A 42 -3.06 9.93 -0.22
CA ALA A 42 -4.36 9.33 -0.41
C ALA A 42 -5.51 9.91 0.43
N HIS A 43 -5.41 11.18 0.84
CA HIS A 43 -6.36 11.84 1.73
C HIS A 43 -6.67 11.02 2.98
N LEU A 44 -5.67 10.33 3.54
CA LEU A 44 -5.87 9.50 4.72
C LEU A 44 -6.31 10.34 5.94
N GLY A 45 -6.95 9.66 6.90
CA GLY A 45 -7.43 10.32 8.11
C GLY A 45 -6.30 10.86 8.99
N ARG A 46 -6.64 11.80 9.89
CA ARG A 46 -5.72 12.49 10.80
C ARG A 46 -4.67 11.58 11.45
N GLU A 47 -5.10 10.47 12.05
CA GLU A 47 -4.17 9.58 12.77
C GLU A 47 -3.16 8.93 11.81
N LYS A 48 -3.62 8.49 10.64
CA LYS A 48 -2.77 7.85 9.62
C LYS A 48 -1.79 8.85 9.02
N THR A 49 -2.25 10.06 8.71
CA THR A 49 -1.36 11.13 8.21
C THR A 49 -0.32 11.50 9.26
N PHE A 50 -0.70 11.64 10.54
CA PHE A 50 0.25 11.93 11.60
C PHE A 50 1.27 10.79 11.78
N ALA A 51 0.83 9.54 11.81
CA ALA A 51 1.71 8.38 11.92
C ALA A 51 2.73 8.33 10.76
N ALA A 52 2.28 8.63 9.53
CA ALA A 52 3.15 8.66 8.35
C ALA A 52 4.20 9.79 8.43
N VAL A 53 3.79 11.03 8.74
CA VAL A 53 4.70 12.17 8.86
C VAL A 53 5.68 11.98 10.03
N SER A 54 5.16 11.54 11.17
CA SER A 54 5.93 11.44 12.42
C SER A 54 6.96 10.31 12.42
N ARG A 55 6.94 9.42 11.43
CA ARG A 55 7.95 8.38 11.24
C ARG A 55 9.32 8.99 10.93
N ASP A 56 9.32 10.02 10.08
CA ASP A 56 10.55 10.57 9.50
C ASP A 56 10.83 12.01 9.95
N PHE A 57 9.80 12.73 10.41
CA PHE A 57 9.90 14.15 10.74
C PHE A 57 9.46 14.45 12.18
N PHE A 58 10.00 15.54 12.73
CA PHE A 58 9.62 16.07 14.03
C PHE A 58 9.56 17.60 14.03
N TRP A 59 8.51 18.16 14.63
CA TRP A 59 8.50 19.53 15.12
C TRP A 59 7.51 19.68 16.28
N PRO A 60 7.66 20.69 17.16
CA PRO A 60 6.74 20.93 18.26
C PRO A 60 5.29 21.08 17.77
N HIS A 61 4.36 20.43 18.47
CA HIS A 61 2.91 20.47 18.18
C HIS A 61 2.49 19.99 16.78
N MET A 62 3.29 19.13 16.13
CA MET A 62 2.99 18.54 14.81
C MET A 62 1.58 17.94 14.70
N TYR A 63 1.08 17.26 15.73
CA TYR A 63 -0.28 16.70 15.72
C TYR A 63 -1.37 17.77 15.55
N LYS A 64 -1.20 18.96 16.15
CA LYS A 64 -2.15 20.07 16.05
C LYS A 64 -2.21 20.60 14.61
N TRP A 65 -1.06 20.66 13.95
CA TRP A 65 -0.93 21.04 12.54
C TRP A 65 -1.64 20.04 11.62
N VAL A 66 -1.28 18.76 11.72
CA VAL A 66 -1.91 17.68 10.92
C VAL A 66 -3.42 17.64 11.14
N ARG A 67 -3.89 17.75 12.39
CA ARG A 67 -5.32 17.81 12.72
C ARG A 67 -6.01 18.97 12.04
N LYS A 68 -5.41 20.16 12.04
CA LYS A 68 -5.99 21.36 11.42
C LYS A 68 -6.10 21.16 9.91
N TRP A 69 -5.03 20.68 9.27
CA TRP A 69 -4.94 20.45 7.84
C TRP A 69 -6.00 19.48 7.32
N VAL A 70 -6.08 18.27 7.89
CA VAL A 70 -7.05 17.25 7.48
C VAL A 70 -8.50 17.72 7.71
N ARG A 71 -8.74 18.50 8.76
CA ARG A 71 -10.08 19.06 9.04
C ARG A 71 -10.51 20.12 8.01
N THR A 72 -9.56 20.83 7.41
CA THR A 72 -9.85 21.85 6.37
C THR A 72 -9.73 21.32 4.95
N CYS A 73 -9.34 20.05 4.75
CA CYS A 73 -9.26 19.42 3.44
C CYS A 73 -10.67 19.26 2.84
N GLU A 74 -10.96 20.04 1.80
CA GLU A 74 -12.25 20.07 1.12
C GLU A 74 -12.67 18.69 0.58
N ILE A 75 -11.75 17.95 -0.03
CA ILE A 75 -11.99 16.61 -0.58
C ILE A 75 -12.43 15.66 0.54
N CYS A 76 -11.72 15.65 1.66
CA CYS A 76 -12.10 14.84 2.82
C CYS A 76 -13.48 15.20 3.37
N GLN A 77 -13.82 16.49 3.45
CA GLN A 77 -15.12 16.94 3.97
C GLN A 77 -16.28 16.56 3.04
N ARG A 78 -16.05 16.49 1.72
CA ARG A 78 -17.06 16.07 0.74
C ARG A 78 -17.27 14.56 0.72
N VAL A 79 -16.20 13.78 0.90
CA VAL A 79 -16.21 12.33 0.63
C VAL A 79 -16.53 11.49 1.86
N LYS A 80 -16.07 11.88 3.06
CA LYS A 80 -16.15 11.02 4.25
C LYS A 80 -17.45 11.23 5.02
N PRO A 81 -18.37 10.25 5.06
CA PRO A 81 -19.61 10.38 5.80
C PRO A 81 -19.38 10.39 7.32
N SER A 82 -20.35 10.91 8.07
CA SER A 82 -20.40 10.80 9.53
C SER A 82 -20.54 9.34 9.98
N LYS A 83 -19.95 9.00 11.13
CA LYS A 83 -19.89 7.62 11.64
C LYS A 83 -21.31 7.01 11.76
N SER A 84 -21.57 5.95 11.01
CA SER A 84 -22.77 5.10 11.15
C SER A 84 -22.48 3.92 12.09
N SER A 85 -23.48 3.52 12.89
CA SER A 85 -23.42 2.32 13.74
C SER A 85 -23.59 1.06 12.90
N GLN A 86 -22.75 0.05 13.13
CA GLN A 86 -22.80 -1.21 12.39
C GLN A 86 -23.45 -2.33 13.22
N ALA A 87 -24.10 -3.26 12.52
CA ALA A 87 -24.64 -4.48 13.10
C ALA A 87 -23.52 -5.43 13.58
N PRO A 88 -23.76 -6.29 14.58
CA PRO A 88 -22.80 -7.28 15.02
C PRO A 88 -22.55 -8.33 13.93
N LEU A 89 -21.29 -8.61 13.64
CA LEU A 89 -20.87 -9.62 12.66
C LEU A 89 -20.26 -10.84 13.35
N ARG A 90 -20.34 -12.00 12.72
CA ARG A 90 -19.63 -13.21 13.16
C ARG A 90 -18.17 -13.11 12.74
N PRO A 91 -17.21 -13.13 13.67
CA PRO A 91 -15.80 -13.03 13.33
C PRO A 91 -15.30 -14.35 12.72
N LEU A 92 -14.67 -14.26 11.56
CA LEU A 92 -13.88 -15.35 10.99
C LEU A 92 -12.69 -15.71 11.90
N PRO A 93 -12.11 -16.92 11.76
CA PRO A 93 -10.85 -17.26 12.38
C PRO A 93 -9.77 -16.22 12.05
N ILE A 94 -8.96 -15.91 13.07
CA ILE A 94 -7.83 -14.98 12.95
C ILE A 94 -6.77 -15.66 12.08
N ALA A 95 -6.36 -14.99 11.01
CA ALA A 95 -5.24 -15.46 10.20
C ALA A 95 -3.95 -15.41 11.04
N THR A 96 -3.13 -16.45 10.98
CA THR A 96 -1.92 -16.60 11.80
C THR A 96 -0.64 -16.35 11.03
N GLU A 97 -0.71 -16.31 9.70
CA GLU A 97 0.43 -16.22 8.80
C GLU A 97 0.07 -15.33 7.59
N ALA A 98 1.07 -14.60 7.08
CA ALA A 98 0.91 -13.75 5.91
C ALA A 98 0.47 -14.57 4.68
N TRP A 99 -0.51 -14.06 3.95
CA TRP A 99 -1.02 -14.59 2.68
C TRP A 99 -1.64 -16.00 2.72
N ARG A 100 -1.80 -16.59 3.90
CA ARG A 100 -2.53 -17.88 4.06
C ARG A 100 -4.04 -17.72 3.96
N SER A 101 -4.56 -16.54 4.28
CA SER A 101 -5.98 -16.24 4.18
C SER A 101 -6.16 -14.89 3.50
N VAL A 102 -6.77 -14.90 2.33
CA VAL A 102 -6.97 -13.71 1.51
C VAL A 102 -8.45 -13.37 1.46
N SER A 103 -8.79 -12.10 1.63
CA SER A 103 -10.11 -11.59 1.31
C SER A 103 -10.09 -11.01 -0.10
N MET A 104 -11.16 -11.24 -0.85
CA MET A 104 -11.36 -10.74 -2.20
C MET A 104 -12.68 -9.97 -2.26
N ASP A 105 -12.60 -8.73 -2.71
CA ASP A 105 -13.74 -7.81 -2.80
C ASP A 105 -13.77 -7.09 -4.15
N PHE A 106 -14.94 -6.57 -4.52
CA PHE A 106 -15.20 -5.87 -5.76
C PHE A 106 -15.94 -4.56 -5.49
N ILE A 107 -15.28 -3.45 -5.79
CA ILE A 107 -15.87 -2.12 -5.70
C ILE A 107 -16.32 -1.71 -7.10
N PHE A 108 -17.63 -1.54 -7.30
CA PHE A 108 -18.23 -1.10 -8.57
C PHE A 108 -18.91 0.26 -8.45
N GLY A 109 -19.37 0.80 -9.58
CA GLY A 109 -20.06 2.08 -9.63
C GLY A 109 -19.13 3.29 -9.65
N LEU A 110 -17.84 3.09 -9.95
CA LEU A 110 -16.92 4.18 -10.23
C LEU A 110 -17.16 4.69 -11.66
N PRO A 111 -16.89 5.99 -11.93
CA PRO A 111 -16.91 6.51 -13.30
C PRO A 111 -16.01 5.66 -14.21
N PRO A 112 -16.47 5.26 -15.41
CA PRO A 112 -15.65 4.50 -16.33
C PRO A 112 -14.36 5.25 -16.67
N ASP A 113 -13.22 4.57 -16.62
CA ASP A 113 -11.96 5.12 -17.09
C ASP A 113 -11.85 5.05 -18.63
N ALA A 114 -10.71 5.50 -19.17
CA ALA A 114 -10.45 5.52 -20.61
C ALA A 114 -10.47 4.12 -21.28
N GLU A 115 -10.34 3.03 -20.52
CA GLU A 115 -10.40 1.65 -20.98
C GLU A 115 -11.78 0.99 -20.73
N GLY A 116 -12.73 1.78 -20.22
CA GLY A 116 -14.08 1.34 -19.86
C GLY A 116 -14.15 0.54 -18.55
N ARG A 117 -13.12 0.64 -17.69
CA ARG A 117 -13.11 -0.02 -16.37
C ARG A 117 -13.86 0.85 -15.37
N SER A 118 -14.87 0.27 -14.72
CA SER A 118 -15.81 0.93 -13.81
C SER A 118 -15.75 0.38 -12.38
N GLY A 119 -14.76 -0.46 -12.09
CA GLY A 119 -14.57 -1.04 -10.77
C GLY A 119 -13.13 -1.35 -10.40
N VAL A 120 -12.97 -1.81 -9.16
CA VAL A 120 -11.70 -2.23 -8.58
C VAL A 120 -11.88 -3.61 -7.95
N LEU A 121 -11.05 -4.56 -8.38
CA LEU A 121 -10.83 -5.83 -7.71
C LEU A 121 -9.79 -5.62 -6.60
N VAL A 122 -10.11 -6.12 -5.42
CA VAL A 122 -9.32 -5.92 -4.21
C VAL A 122 -8.91 -7.27 -3.65
N PHE A 123 -7.61 -7.48 -3.44
CA PHE A 123 -7.10 -8.59 -2.64
C PHE A 123 -6.50 -8.07 -1.36
N VAL A 124 -6.91 -8.60 -0.21
CA VAL A 124 -6.40 -8.23 1.12
C VAL A 124 -5.85 -9.47 1.80
N ASP A 125 -4.58 -9.43 2.21
CA ASP A 125 -4.08 -10.41 3.17
C ASP A 125 -4.69 -10.16 4.55
N ARG A 126 -5.38 -11.16 5.10
CA ARG A 126 -6.10 -11.02 6.38
C ARG A 126 -5.16 -10.94 7.58
N PHE A 127 -3.89 -11.35 7.45
CA PHE A 127 -2.89 -11.24 8.52
C PHE A 127 -2.23 -9.85 8.52
N THR A 128 -1.45 -9.53 7.49
CA THR A 128 -0.69 -8.27 7.38
C THR A 128 -1.56 -7.06 7.06
N LYS A 129 -2.77 -7.28 6.53
CA LYS A 129 -3.67 -6.25 5.97
C LYS A 129 -3.16 -5.63 4.67
N MET A 130 -2.19 -6.26 4.01
CA MET A 130 -1.66 -5.77 2.74
C MET A 130 -2.70 -5.90 1.64
N VAL A 131 -2.88 -4.84 0.85
CA VAL A 131 -3.87 -4.76 -0.20
C VAL A 131 -3.23 -4.72 -1.59
N HIS A 132 -3.90 -5.32 -2.56
CA HIS A 132 -3.67 -5.11 -4.00
C HIS A 132 -4.94 -4.60 -4.67
N LEU A 133 -4.79 -3.56 -5.48
CA LEU A 133 -5.88 -2.87 -6.17
C LEU A 133 -5.71 -2.99 -7.69
N ILE A 134 -6.70 -3.60 -8.35
CA ILE A 134 -6.67 -3.85 -9.78
C ILE A 134 -7.89 -3.21 -10.43
N PRO A 135 -7.73 -2.30 -11.41
CA PRO A 135 -8.88 -1.74 -12.12
C PRO A 135 -9.48 -2.82 -13.01
N VAL A 136 -10.80 -2.98 -12.96
CA VAL A 136 -11.56 -4.00 -13.69
C VAL A 136 -12.86 -3.42 -14.24
N ARG A 137 -13.45 -4.12 -15.22
CA ARG A 137 -14.84 -3.87 -15.61
C ARG A 137 -15.78 -4.49 -14.59
N ASP A 138 -16.99 -3.95 -14.49
CA ASP A 138 -18.09 -4.54 -13.70
C ASP A 138 -18.45 -5.97 -14.13
N THR A 139 -18.12 -6.33 -15.37
CA THR A 139 -18.31 -7.64 -15.98
C THR A 139 -17.16 -8.64 -15.75
N VAL A 140 -16.18 -8.31 -14.89
CA VAL A 140 -15.02 -9.19 -14.64
C VAL A 140 -15.42 -10.59 -14.19
N THR A 141 -14.88 -11.58 -14.89
CA THR A 141 -15.17 -13.00 -14.70
C THR A 141 -14.27 -13.64 -13.65
N ALA A 142 -14.61 -14.84 -13.17
CA ALA A 142 -13.77 -15.61 -12.26
C ALA A 142 -12.41 -15.98 -12.91
N ALA A 143 -12.38 -16.23 -14.22
CA ALA A 143 -11.16 -16.54 -14.95
C ALA A 143 -10.22 -15.34 -15.06
N GLU A 144 -10.75 -14.15 -15.38
CA GLU A 144 -9.98 -12.90 -15.36
C GLU A 144 -9.50 -12.56 -13.96
N THR A 145 -10.35 -12.75 -12.95
CA THR A 145 -9.98 -12.56 -11.52
C THR A 145 -8.83 -13.48 -11.12
N ALA A 146 -8.85 -14.75 -11.55
CA ALA A 146 -7.76 -15.70 -11.31
C ALA A 146 -6.46 -15.29 -12.02
N ALA A 147 -6.54 -14.77 -13.25
CA ALA A 147 -5.37 -14.22 -13.94
C ALA A 147 -4.77 -13.03 -13.18
N HIS A 148 -5.60 -12.10 -12.70
CA HIS A 148 -5.15 -10.99 -11.84
C HIS A 148 -4.54 -11.48 -10.52
N PHE A 149 -5.13 -12.50 -9.90
CA PHE A 149 -4.54 -13.11 -8.70
C PHE A 149 -3.14 -13.67 -8.97
N ILE A 150 -2.93 -14.29 -10.13
CA ILE A 150 -1.61 -14.78 -10.54
C ILE A 150 -0.61 -13.62 -10.65
N ASP A 151 -1.02 -12.57 -11.37
CA ASP A 151 -0.19 -11.42 -11.69
C ASP A 151 0.15 -10.53 -10.49
N CYS A 152 -0.71 -10.49 -9.47
CA CYS A 152 -0.55 -9.57 -8.34
C CYS A 152 -0.20 -10.27 -7.02
N VAL A 153 -0.71 -11.48 -6.78
CA VAL A 153 -0.55 -12.17 -5.48
C VAL A 153 0.33 -13.39 -5.61
N PHE A 154 -0.08 -14.39 -6.40
CA PHE A 154 0.59 -15.69 -6.47
C PHE A 154 2.08 -15.57 -6.82
N ARG A 155 2.41 -14.73 -7.81
CA ARG A 155 3.80 -14.55 -8.24
C ARG A 155 4.75 -14.04 -7.16
N HIS A 156 4.23 -13.44 -6.09
CA HIS A 156 5.00 -12.87 -4.99
C HIS A 156 4.87 -13.67 -3.70
N GLN A 157 3.69 -14.24 -3.45
CA GLN A 157 3.30 -14.77 -2.15
C GLN A 157 2.99 -16.28 -2.18
N GLY A 158 2.75 -16.84 -3.36
CA GLY A 158 2.29 -18.22 -3.52
C GLY A 158 0.78 -18.39 -3.35
N LEU A 159 0.36 -19.64 -3.13
CA LEU A 159 -1.05 -20.01 -3.02
C LEU A 159 -1.54 -19.86 -1.58
N PRO A 160 -2.71 -19.24 -1.34
CA PRO A 160 -3.32 -19.17 -0.02
C PRO A 160 -4.01 -20.49 0.34
N ASP A 161 -4.24 -20.73 1.63
CA ASP A 161 -5.05 -21.85 2.11
C ASP A 161 -6.55 -21.55 1.96
N SER A 162 -6.94 -20.27 2.02
CA SER A 162 -8.34 -19.84 1.97
C SER A 162 -8.51 -18.50 1.27
N ILE A 163 -9.64 -18.37 0.55
CA ILE A 163 -10.11 -17.11 -0.02
C ILE A 163 -11.55 -16.86 0.44
N VAL A 164 -11.81 -15.66 0.92
CA VAL A 164 -13.13 -15.20 1.34
C VAL A 164 -13.60 -14.13 0.34
N SER A 165 -14.86 -14.21 -0.11
CA SER A 165 -15.46 -13.19 -0.97
C SER A 165 -16.90 -12.97 -0.60
N ASP A 166 -17.37 -11.73 -0.77
CA ASP A 166 -18.74 -11.28 -0.52
C ASP A 166 -19.66 -11.37 -1.74
N ARG A 167 -19.13 -11.79 -2.91
CA ARG A 167 -19.90 -12.13 -4.11
C ARG A 167 -20.80 -13.36 -3.92
N ASP A 168 -21.54 -13.74 -4.98
CA ASP A 168 -22.32 -14.98 -5.05
C ASP A 168 -21.51 -16.16 -4.46
N PRO A 169 -22.08 -16.99 -3.57
CA PRO A 169 -21.37 -18.09 -2.90
C PRO A 169 -20.70 -19.10 -3.85
N ARG A 170 -21.09 -19.14 -5.13
CA ARG A 170 -20.47 -19.97 -6.16
C ARG A 170 -19.19 -19.37 -6.75
N PHE A 171 -18.99 -18.06 -6.59
CA PHE A 171 -17.86 -17.34 -7.17
C PHE A 171 -16.49 -17.87 -6.70
N PRO A 172 -16.24 -18.12 -5.40
CA PRO A 172 -14.97 -18.70 -4.94
C PRO A 172 -14.65 -20.04 -5.61
N SER A 173 -15.64 -20.92 -5.79
CA SER A 173 -15.45 -22.22 -6.44
C SER A 173 -15.04 -22.06 -7.92
N ALA A 174 -15.71 -21.16 -8.65
CA ALA A 174 -15.38 -20.85 -10.04
C ALA A 174 -13.98 -20.21 -10.16
N PHE A 175 -13.62 -19.34 -9.22
CA PHE A 175 -12.29 -18.74 -9.12
C PHE A 175 -11.21 -19.81 -8.92
N TRP A 176 -11.36 -20.70 -7.93
CA TRP A 176 -10.38 -21.76 -7.65
C TRP A 176 -10.19 -22.70 -8.84
N SER A 177 -11.29 -23.07 -9.49
CA SER A 177 -11.27 -23.90 -10.70
C SER A 177 -10.46 -23.23 -11.81
N SER A 178 -10.69 -21.94 -12.04
CA SER A 178 -9.96 -21.15 -13.04
C SER A 178 -8.49 -20.98 -12.68
N LEU A 179 -8.17 -20.74 -11.40
CA LEU A 179 -6.80 -20.58 -10.91
C LEU A 179 -5.98 -21.85 -11.14
N PHE A 180 -6.47 -23.01 -10.73
CA PHE A 180 -5.74 -24.27 -10.95
C PHE A 180 -5.59 -24.64 -12.42
N GLN A 181 -6.59 -24.33 -13.25
CA GLN A 181 -6.48 -24.48 -14.69
C GLN A 181 -5.36 -23.61 -15.27
N LEU A 182 -5.27 -22.33 -14.87
CA LEU A 182 -4.20 -21.42 -15.30
C LEU A 182 -2.82 -21.83 -14.77
N LEU A 183 -2.75 -22.42 -13.59
CA LEU A 183 -1.51 -22.99 -13.02
C LEU A 183 -1.14 -24.35 -13.65
N GLY A 184 -1.96 -24.91 -14.55
CA GLY A 184 -1.67 -26.14 -15.27
C GLY A 184 -1.76 -27.41 -14.41
N THR A 185 -2.51 -27.40 -13.30
CA THR A 185 -2.66 -28.53 -12.39
C THR A 185 -4.06 -29.16 -12.44
N LYS A 186 -4.14 -30.44 -12.10
CA LYS A 186 -5.41 -31.18 -11.95
C LYS A 186 -5.98 -31.12 -10.52
N LEU A 187 -5.29 -30.42 -9.62
CA LEU A 187 -5.73 -30.23 -8.25
C LEU A 187 -7.01 -29.38 -8.21
N SER A 188 -7.88 -29.70 -7.26
CA SER A 188 -9.06 -28.90 -6.94
C SER A 188 -9.12 -28.69 -5.42
N MET A 189 -9.60 -27.52 -5.00
CA MET A 189 -9.84 -27.28 -3.58
C MET A 189 -11.10 -28.03 -3.15
N SER A 190 -10.95 -28.95 -2.20
CA SER A 190 -12.06 -29.77 -1.69
C SER A 190 -12.98 -29.00 -0.72
N THR A 191 -12.50 -27.90 -0.15
CA THR A 191 -13.18 -27.10 0.88
C THR A 191 -12.70 -25.65 0.81
N ALA A 192 -13.36 -24.80 0.03
CA ALA A 192 -12.94 -23.40 -0.12
C ALA A 192 -14.08 -22.37 -0.10
N ALA A 193 -15.21 -22.71 0.49
CA ALA A 193 -16.32 -21.78 0.65
C ALA A 193 -16.70 -21.70 2.13
N HIS A 194 -16.17 -20.68 2.82
CA HIS A 194 -16.77 -20.21 4.06
C HIS A 194 -17.64 -18.99 3.69
N PRO A 195 -18.98 -19.12 3.66
CA PRO A 195 -19.89 -18.02 3.32
C PRO A 195 -19.98 -16.95 4.43
N GLU A 196 -19.03 -16.93 5.36
CA GLU A 196 -19.04 -16.01 6.48
C GLU A 196 -18.43 -14.66 6.07
N THR A 197 -19.13 -13.60 6.42
CA THR A 197 -18.78 -12.22 6.11
C THR A 197 -17.72 -11.74 7.10
N ASP A 198 -16.55 -11.33 6.59
CA ASP A 198 -15.47 -10.81 7.45
C ASP A 198 -15.70 -9.34 7.82
N GLY A 199 -16.15 -9.09 9.05
CA GLY A 199 -16.23 -7.73 9.59
C GLY A 199 -14.87 -7.00 9.68
N GLN A 200 -13.75 -7.71 9.59
CA GLN A 200 -12.43 -7.09 9.43
C GLN A 200 -12.23 -6.51 8.03
N THR A 201 -12.62 -7.25 6.99
CA THR A 201 -12.54 -6.79 5.60
C THR A 201 -13.45 -5.59 5.39
N GLU A 202 -14.65 -5.57 6.00
CA GLU A 202 -15.58 -4.43 5.85
C GLU A 202 -15.00 -3.09 6.33
N ARG A 203 -14.21 -3.08 7.41
CA ARG A 203 -13.53 -1.86 7.87
C ARG A 203 -12.44 -1.41 6.90
N VAL A 204 -11.72 -2.36 6.30
CA VAL A 204 -10.70 -2.08 5.28
C VAL A 204 -11.37 -1.55 4.00
N ASN A 205 -12.45 -2.20 3.56
CA ASN A 205 -13.22 -1.82 2.38
C ASN A 205 -13.79 -0.42 2.50
N ARG A 206 -14.31 -0.02 3.67
CA ARG A 206 -14.77 1.37 3.87
C ARG A 206 -13.65 2.39 3.73
N VAL A 207 -12.49 2.15 4.34
CA VAL A 207 -11.33 3.05 4.20
C VAL A 207 -10.87 3.09 2.75
N LEU A 208 -10.89 1.95 2.07
CA LEU A 208 -10.55 1.83 0.67
C LEU A 208 -11.54 2.58 -0.22
N GLU A 209 -12.85 2.43 -0.03
CA GLU A 209 -13.89 3.16 -0.75
C GLU A 209 -13.77 4.67 -0.55
N ASP A 210 -13.53 5.14 0.67
CA ASP A 210 -13.33 6.57 0.95
C ASP A 210 -12.10 7.11 0.22
N VAL A 211 -11.00 6.32 0.17
CA VAL A 211 -9.81 6.67 -0.61
C VAL A 211 -10.14 6.69 -2.10
N LEU A 212 -10.73 5.64 -2.66
CA LEU A 212 -11.07 5.55 -4.08
C LEU A 212 -12.03 6.67 -4.51
N ARG A 213 -13.04 7.00 -3.69
CA ARG A 213 -13.97 8.11 -3.93
C ARG A 213 -13.27 9.46 -3.89
N SER A 214 -12.29 9.64 -2.99
CA SER A 214 -11.44 10.84 -2.96
C SER A 214 -10.62 10.95 -4.24
N TYR A 215 -10.08 9.86 -4.77
CA TYR A 215 -9.31 9.86 -6.02
C TYR A 215 -10.18 10.14 -7.23
N ALA A 216 -11.32 9.48 -7.34
CA ALA A 216 -12.28 9.73 -8.41
C ALA A 216 -12.78 11.19 -8.44
N THR A 217 -12.80 11.84 -7.27
CA THR A 217 -13.15 13.27 -7.16
C THR A 217 -11.97 14.18 -7.51
N SER A 218 -10.73 13.76 -7.21
CA SER A 218 -9.53 14.59 -7.37
C SER A 218 -8.85 14.42 -8.73
N PHE A 219 -9.05 13.28 -9.39
CA PHE A 219 -8.33 12.89 -10.59
C PHE A 219 -9.29 12.28 -11.63
N ALA A 220 -9.33 12.88 -12.83
CA ALA A 220 -10.15 12.37 -13.94
C ALA A 220 -9.75 10.94 -14.38
N SER A 221 -8.47 10.59 -14.26
CA SER A 221 -7.92 9.26 -14.59
C SER A 221 -7.65 8.43 -13.35
N TRP A 222 -8.64 8.29 -12.47
CA TRP A 222 -8.49 7.64 -11.15
C TRP A 222 -7.80 6.27 -11.20
N SER A 223 -8.05 5.46 -12.23
CA SER A 223 -7.47 4.12 -12.37
C SER A 223 -5.94 4.13 -12.52
N SER A 224 -5.38 5.16 -13.16
CA SER A 224 -3.93 5.35 -13.30
C SER A 224 -3.22 5.63 -11.97
N PHE A 225 -3.96 6.07 -10.96
CA PHE A 225 -3.45 6.40 -9.63
C PHE A 225 -3.64 5.27 -8.60
N LEU A 226 -4.27 4.16 -8.98
CA LEU A 226 -4.44 3.00 -8.09
C LEU A 226 -3.13 2.49 -7.49
N PRO A 227 -2.00 2.42 -8.21
CA PRO A 227 -0.73 2.01 -7.60
C PRO A 227 -0.31 2.91 -6.43
N LEU A 228 -0.61 4.22 -6.51
CA LEU A 228 -0.27 5.18 -5.46
C LEU A 228 -1.26 5.10 -4.28
N ALA A 229 -2.55 4.85 -4.56
CA ALA A 229 -3.53 4.55 -3.52
C ALA A 229 -3.21 3.24 -2.77
N GLU A 230 -2.83 2.19 -3.50
CA GLU A 230 -2.37 0.92 -2.94
C GLU A 230 -1.15 1.13 -2.03
N PHE A 231 -0.14 1.87 -2.51
CA PHE A 231 1.02 2.22 -1.72
C PHE A 231 0.64 2.98 -0.44
N ALA A 232 -0.22 3.99 -0.54
CA ALA A 232 -0.66 4.81 0.59
C ALA A 232 -1.35 3.97 1.66
N LEU A 233 -2.25 3.08 1.24
CA LEU A 233 -2.96 2.16 2.14
C LEU A 233 -2.00 1.19 2.82
N ASN A 234 -1.07 0.61 2.05
CA ASN A 234 -0.07 -0.33 2.56
C ASN A 234 0.98 0.34 3.46
N ASN A 235 1.25 1.63 3.29
CA ASN A 235 2.18 2.38 4.12
C ASN A 235 1.51 3.10 5.31
N ALA A 236 0.19 3.03 5.42
CA ALA A 236 -0.55 3.59 6.54
C ALA A 236 -0.67 2.59 7.68
N GLU A 237 -0.53 3.06 8.92
CA GLU A 237 -0.72 2.21 10.09
C GLU A 237 -2.15 1.66 10.14
N HIS A 238 -2.26 0.36 10.40
CA HIS A 238 -3.55 -0.30 10.56
C HIS A 238 -3.87 -0.46 12.05
N ALA A 239 -5.03 0.06 12.47
CA ALA A 239 -5.41 0.15 13.88
C ALA A 239 -5.47 -1.21 14.61
N SER A 240 -5.70 -2.31 13.89
CA SER A 240 -5.73 -3.66 14.49
C SER A 240 -4.36 -4.26 14.73
N THR A 241 -3.34 -3.87 13.97
CA THR A 241 -1.98 -4.44 14.04
C THR A 241 -0.99 -3.49 14.70
N GLY A 242 -1.28 -2.18 14.73
CA GLY A 242 -0.32 -1.15 15.15
C GLY A 242 0.87 -1.01 14.19
N LEU A 243 0.84 -1.70 13.06
CA LEU A 243 1.90 -1.72 12.05
C LEU A 243 1.32 -1.30 10.70
N THR A 244 2.19 -0.83 9.81
CA THR A 244 1.80 -0.70 8.40
C THR A 244 1.76 -2.08 7.75
N PRO A 245 0.82 -2.35 6.84
CA PRO A 245 0.83 -3.59 6.08
C PRO A 245 2.16 -3.85 5.36
N PHE A 246 2.77 -2.81 4.81
CA PHE A 246 4.07 -2.89 4.16
C PHE A 246 5.17 -3.40 5.11
N PHE A 247 5.18 -2.91 6.37
CA PHE A 247 6.14 -3.36 7.36
C PHE A 247 5.84 -4.78 7.85
N ALA A 248 4.57 -5.08 8.15
CA ALA A 248 4.15 -6.42 8.56
C ALA A 248 4.50 -7.48 7.49
N ASN A 249 4.41 -7.11 6.22
CA ASN A 249 4.73 -8.02 5.11
C ASN A 249 6.23 -8.12 4.80
N ASN A 250 6.95 -7.01 4.84
CA ASN A 250 8.32 -6.93 4.30
C ASN A 250 9.40 -6.74 5.38
N ALA A 251 9.01 -6.63 6.65
CA ALA A 251 9.86 -6.30 7.80
C ALA A 251 10.70 -5.01 7.61
N ARG A 252 10.24 -4.11 6.75
CA ARG A 252 10.89 -2.81 6.45
C ARG A 252 9.86 -1.78 6.04
N HIS A 253 10.13 -0.51 6.30
CA HIS A 253 9.32 0.59 5.76
C HIS A 253 9.76 0.93 4.33
N PRO A 254 8.84 1.39 3.47
CA PRO A 254 9.20 1.87 2.13
C PRO A 254 9.89 3.23 2.21
N ARG A 255 10.70 3.55 1.20
CA ARG A 255 11.21 4.92 1.00
C ARG A 255 10.13 5.77 0.32
N VAL A 256 10.03 7.03 0.71
CA VAL A 256 9.14 8.02 0.10
C VAL A 256 9.94 9.21 -0.46
N PRO A 257 9.45 9.95 -1.48
CA PRO A 257 10.15 11.10 -2.05
C PRO A 257 10.66 12.12 -1.01
N ALA A 258 9.85 12.38 0.02
CA ALA A 258 10.22 13.27 1.12
C ALA A 258 11.53 12.86 1.83
N LEU A 259 11.84 11.57 1.90
CA LEU A 259 13.09 11.05 2.48
C LEU A 259 14.29 11.18 1.54
N ILE A 260 14.08 11.21 0.22
CA ILE A 260 15.17 11.39 -0.75
C ILE A 260 15.67 12.83 -0.72
N ALA A 261 14.75 13.80 -0.66
CA ALA A 261 15.08 15.23 -0.57
C ALA A 261 15.90 15.59 0.68
N VAL A 262 15.78 14.77 1.72
CA VAL A 262 16.46 14.96 3.00
C VAL A 262 17.84 14.31 3.02
N GLY A 263 18.13 13.33 2.15
CA GLY A 263 19.38 12.56 2.21
C GLY A 263 19.40 11.67 3.46
N HIS A 264 19.50 10.35 3.28
CA HIS A 264 19.57 9.46 4.45
C HIS A 264 20.99 9.49 5.05
N PRO A 265 21.09 9.43 6.39
CA PRO A 265 22.32 9.07 7.06
C PRO A 265 22.78 7.70 6.61
N THR A 266 23.92 7.65 5.93
CA THR A 266 24.65 6.40 5.68
C THR A 266 25.55 6.14 6.88
N ALA A 267 24.99 6.02 8.07
CA ALA A 267 25.73 5.46 9.19
C ALA A 267 25.53 3.93 9.14
N PRO A 268 26.54 3.14 8.75
CA PRO A 268 26.47 1.70 8.96
C PRO A 268 26.28 1.47 10.45
N ARG A 269 25.27 0.69 10.83
CA ARG A 269 25.21 0.13 12.18
C ARG A 269 26.47 -0.69 12.34
N GLY A 270 27.42 -0.20 13.14
CA GLY A 270 28.59 -0.97 13.52
C GLY A 270 28.14 -2.32 14.02
N SER A 271 28.47 -3.36 13.26
CA SER A 271 28.29 -4.74 13.71
C SER A 271 29.14 -4.90 14.96
N THR A 272 28.51 -5.07 16.12
CA THR A 272 29.19 -5.54 17.32
C THR A 272 29.37 -7.06 17.22
N LEU A 273 30.16 -7.49 16.25
CA LEU A 273 30.84 -8.78 16.25
C LEU A 273 32.32 -8.44 16.06
N GLY A 274 33.09 -8.64 17.12
CA GLY A 274 34.40 -8.05 17.32
C GLY A 274 35.47 -8.46 16.31
N GLY A 275 36.55 -7.69 16.34
CA GLY A 275 37.77 -7.92 15.59
C GLY A 275 38.47 -6.59 15.35
N ASP A 276 39.44 -6.28 16.21
CA ASP A 276 40.49 -5.31 15.92
C ASP A 276 41.12 -5.65 14.55
N GLU A 277 41.39 -4.65 13.71
CA GLU A 277 42.62 -4.59 12.95
C GLU A 277 42.82 -3.23 12.28
N ASP A 278 44.09 -2.83 12.29
CA ASP A 278 44.67 -1.54 11.93
C ASP A 278 44.57 -1.19 10.44
N GLY A 279 44.88 0.08 10.15
CA GLY A 279 44.51 0.80 8.94
C GLY A 279 45.17 0.37 7.63
N VAL A 280 44.53 0.83 6.55
CA VAL A 280 45.17 1.05 5.24
C VAL A 280 44.58 2.30 4.61
N ASN A 281 45.47 3.20 4.18
CA ASN A 281 45.20 4.45 3.50
C ASN A 281 44.54 4.27 2.11
N ASP A 282 43.62 5.20 1.83
CA ASP A 282 43.41 5.99 0.61
C ASP A 282 43.99 5.48 -0.74
N MET A 283 43.08 5.25 -1.71
CA MET A 283 43.11 5.82 -3.07
C MET A 283 42.08 5.12 -3.96
N THR A 284 41.12 5.85 -4.54
CA THR A 284 41.08 6.08 -6.00
C THR A 284 39.92 6.98 -6.39
N SER A 285 40.31 8.00 -7.14
CA SER A 285 39.52 9.00 -7.83
C SER A 285 38.94 8.45 -9.14
N ALA A 286 37.84 9.08 -9.57
CA ALA A 286 37.28 9.15 -10.92
C ALA A 286 36.58 7.90 -11.51
N ALA A 287 35.26 8.02 -11.70
CA ALA A 287 34.64 8.00 -13.03
C ALA A 287 33.18 8.46 -12.93
N HIS A 288 32.96 9.73 -13.28
CA HIS A 288 31.67 10.22 -13.78
C HIS A 288 31.56 9.70 -15.22
N GLU A 289 30.55 8.91 -15.54
CA GLU A 289 30.09 8.75 -16.92
C GLU A 289 28.59 8.40 -16.95
N ASP A 290 27.88 9.12 -17.83
CA ASP A 290 26.44 9.14 -18.02
C ASP A 290 25.84 7.77 -18.35
N VAL A 291 24.75 7.41 -17.66
CA VAL A 291 23.86 6.32 -18.10
C VAL A 291 22.51 6.92 -18.48
N THR A 292 22.39 7.25 -19.76
CA THR A 292 21.13 7.47 -20.47
C THR A 292 20.19 6.28 -20.31
N LEU A 293 18.94 6.57 -19.91
CA LEU A 293 17.82 5.64 -19.84
C LEU A 293 17.59 4.93 -21.19
N ASN A 294 17.70 3.60 -21.22
CA ASN A 294 17.17 2.78 -22.30
C ASN A 294 15.77 2.25 -21.93
N ALA A 295 14.76 3.07 -22.20
CA ALA A 295 13.35 2.68 -22.20
C ALA A 295 12.92 2.13 -23.57
N VAL A 296 13.60 1.11 -24.12
CA VAL A 296 13.14 0.43 -25.35
C VAL A 296 13.60 -1.04 -25.35
N THR A 297 12.90 -1.92 -24.64
CA THR A 297 12.77 -3.35 -25.00
C THR A 297 11.69 -4.02 -24.14
N ARG A 298 10.42 -3.69 -24.39
CA ARG A 298 9.30 -4.59 -23.98
C ARG A 298 8.05 -4.49 -24.84
N SER A 299 8.22 -4.15 -26.13
CA SER A 299 7.10 -4.03 -27.10
C SER A 299 7.21 -5.01 -28.28
N LYS A 300 7.91 -6.14 -28.13
CA LYS A 300 8.06 -7.15 -29.21
C LYS A 300 7.82 -8.61 -28.78
N THR A 301 6.93 -8.87 -27.83
CA THR A 301 6.46 -10.24 -27.52
C THR A 301 4.95 -10.35 -27.25
N LYS A 302 4.13 -9.40 -27.72
CA LYS A 302 2.65 -9.51 -27.72
C LYS A 302 2.01 -9.54 -29.12
N LYS A 303 2.80 -9.79 -30.17
CA LYS A 303 2.31 -9.83 -31.56
C LYS A 303 2.61 -11.14 -32.29
N ALA A 304 2.36 -12.27 -31.61
CA ALA A 304 2.41 -13.61 -32.21
C ALA A 304 1.19 -14.50 -31.86
N LEU A 305 0.15 -13.95 -31.22
CA LEU A 305 -1.15 -14.61 -31.04
C LEU A 305 -2.27 -13.62 -31.35
N ALA A 306 -2.37 -13.21 -32.62
CA ALA A 306 -3.55 -12.55 -33.17
C ALA A 306 -3.41 -12.42 -34.68
N THR A 307 -3.71 -13.49 -35.42
CA THR A 307 -4.59 -13.50 -36.61
C THR A 307 -4.55 -14.86 -37.30
N PRO A 308 -5.66 -15.21 -37.96
CA PRO A 308 -6.87 -15.80 -37.39
C PRO A 308 -6.71 -17.29 -37.04
#